data_AF-A0A1R1SJX1-F1
#
_entry.id   AF-A0A1R1SJX1-F1
#
_cell.length_a   1.000
_cell.length_b   1.000
_cell.length_c   1.000
_cell.angle_alpha   90.00
_cell.angle_beta   90.00
_cell.angle_gamma   90.00
#
_symmetry.space_group_name_H-M   'P 1'
#
loop_
_entity.id
_entity.type
_entity.pdbx_description
1 polymer ?
#
loop_
_entity_poly.entity_id
_entity_poly.type
_entity_poly.pdbx_seq_one_letter_code
_entity_poly.pdbx_strand_id
1 'polypeptide(L)'
;PRRAPAPTRAAPAPSRCWSWACGAVAAAIAAAVGVAALQAADLGGGPVGFSLLVLALTGGPAVGIRWAPKVLPGLSRRRLLALAIALTGLALLVAGLVHDTTTVMLIAVVAGVSAGVAANIGHTLLDQESEDSRRTRTTEHLHAVVRVLVGLGAVVAPLLAAVIGPHRLGSGDFVFAHGGAAFTLMLVGALLLPVAALVLGKTDDRQGVPLRHDLREALRGADPVEAPAPTGFFIVVEGGDGAGKTTQVEALAEWIRAKGHEVVVTREPGATAIGKRLRSILLDVSSAGISHRAEALLYAADRAEHVDTVVRPALERGAVVISDRYIDSSVAYQGAGRDLAPTEIARISRWATGGLVPHLTVLLDVSPETARERFTEAPDRLESEPAEFHQRVRAGFLTLAAADPARYLVVDAGQLPEAVTAAVRHRLDRMLPLSEAEVKAQEEARRKAEEEARRKAEEEARRKAEEERLERERQEALAKARAEEEERKRRELEEARQREAERQAEEARKRAEDARRRAEEERKRIEAEDRARAAEEERRRRQ
;
A
#
# COMPACT_ATOMS: atom_id res chain seq x y z
N PRO A 1 -33.20 -30.34 52.99
CA PRO A 1 -33.41 -31.07 51.72
C PRO A 1 -33.68 -30.09 50.55
N ARG A 2 -32.61 -29.53 49.95
CA ARG A 2 -32.74 -28.69 48.75
C ARG A 2 -32.91 -29.62 47.54
N ARG A 3 -34.07 -29.52 46.87
CA ARG A 3 -34.37 -30.27 45.64
C ARG A 3 -33.34 -29.90 44.56
N ALA A 4 -32.66 -30.89 44.01
CA ALA A 4 -31.84 -30.75 42.82
C ALA A 4 -32.72 -30.30 41.63
N PRO A 5 -32.24 -29.40 40.75
CA PRO A 5 -32.98 -29.03 39.56
C PRO A 5 -33.08 -30.25 38.62
N ALA A 6 -34.28 -30.45 38.06
CA ALA A 6 -34.53 -31.48 37.07
C ALA A 6 -33.64 -31.27 35.82
N PRO A 7 -33.13 -32.34 35.19
CA PRO A 7 -32.37 -32.20 33.96
C PRO A 7 -33.27 -31.60 32.89
N THR A 8 -32.89 -30.41 32.40
CA THR A 8 -33.46 -29.79 31.23
C THR A 8 -33.39 -30.79 30.08
N ARG A 9 -34.53 -31.03 29.41
CA ARG A 9 -34.60 -31.84 28.19
C ARG A 9 -33.55 -31.32 27.21
N ALA A 10 -32.50 -32.10 26.99
CA ALA A 10 -31.47 -31.82 26.01
C ALA A 10 -32.12 -31.57 24.65
N ALA A 11 -31.77 -30.45 24.02
CA ALA A 11 -32.00 -30.23 22.59
C ALA A 11 -31.55 -31.48 21.80
N PRO A 12 -32.20 -31.82 20.66
CA PRO A 12 -31.82 -33.00 19.90
C PRO A 12 -30.32 -32.97 19.59
N ALA A 13 -29.62 -34.02 19.99
CA ALA A 13 -28.16 -34.07 20.00
C ALA A 13 -27.57 -33.72 18.61
N PRO A 14 -26.57 -32.81 18.53
CA PRO A 14 -25.92 -32.42 17.28
C PRO A 14 -25.35 -33.62 16.50
N SER A 15 -25.01 -34.72 17.20
CA SER A 15 -24.58 -36.01 16.63
C SER A 15 -25.53 -36.63 15.58
N ARG A 16 -26.85 -36.44 15.70
CA ARG A 16 -27.78 -36.96 14.67
C ARG A 16 -27.69 -36.15 13.38
N CYS A 17 -27.50 -34.83 13.48
CA CYS A 17 -27.41 -33.95 12.32
C CYS A 17 -26.23 -34.35 11.42
N TRP A 18 -25.08 -34.66 12.00
CA TRP A 18 -23.88 -35.08 11.26
C TRP A 18 -24.06 -36.42 10.56
N SER A 19 -24.69 -37.38 11.24
CA SER A 19 -24.94 -38.72 10.68
C SER A 19 -25.83 -38.65 9.44
N TRP A 20 -26.89 -37.83 9.49
CA TRP A 20 -27.76 -37.58 8.35
C TRP A 20 -27.06 -36.79 7.23
N ALA A 21 -26.22 -35.80 7.57
CA ALA A 21 -25.48 -35.02 6.59
C ALA A 21 -24.49 -35.89 5.79
N CYS A 22 -23.68 -36.71 6.47
CA CYS A 22 -22.77 -37.67 5.83
C CYS A 22 -23.55 -38.70 4.98
N GLY A 23 -24.67 -39.20 5.51
CA GLY A 23 -25.54 -40.12 4.81
C GLY A 23 -26.12 -39.53 3.52
N ALA A 24 -26.57 -38.27 3.54
CA ALA A 24 -27.12 -37.58 2.38
C ALA A 24 -26.08 -37.40 1.26
N VAL A 25 -24.85 -37.00 1.61
CA VAL A 25 -23.75 -36.87 0.64
C VAL A 25 -23.39 -38.23 0.03
N ALA A 26 -23.26 -39.27 0.86
CA ALA A 26 -22.94 -40.60 0.38
C ALA A 26 -24.04 -41.17 -0.54
N ALA A 27 -25.32 -40.93 -0.20
CA ALA A 27 -26.46 -41.30 -1.04
C ALA A 27 -26.45 -40.56 -2.39
N ALA A 28 -26.09 -39.28 -2.40
CA ALA A 28 -26.03 -38.48 -3.62
C ALA A 28 -24.93 -38.98 -4.58
N ILE A 29 -23.75 -39.31 -4.05
CA ILE A 29 -22.68 -39.92 -4.84
C ILE A 29 -23.09 -41.31 -5.34
N ALA A 30 -23.73 -42.12 -4.49
CA ALA A 30 -24.23 -43.43 -4.89
C ALA A 30 -25.30 -43.34 -5.99
N ALA A 31 -26.21 -42.36 -5.89
CA ALA A 31 -27.20 -42.06 -6.91
C ALA A 31 -26.54 -41.66 -8.24
N ALA A 32 -25.52 -40.78 -8.17
CA ALA A 32 -24.76 -40.36 -9.35
C ALA A 32 -24.02 -41.54 -10.02
N VAL A 33 -23.44 -42.44 -9.23
CA VAL A 33 -22.83 -43.68 -9.73
C VAL A 33 -23.89 -44.60 -10.36
N GLY A 34 -25.06 -44.73 -9.73
CA GLY A 34 -26.17 -45.54 -10.23
C GLY A 34 -26.63 -45.11 -11.63
N VAL A 35 -26.70 -43.81 -11.90
CA VAL A 35 -27.09 -43.27 -13.21
C VAL A 35 -25.92 -43.09 -14.18
N ALA A 36 -24.68 -43.38 -13.78
CA ALA A 36 -23.48 -43.09 -14.58
C ALA A 36 -23.49 -43.80 -15.95
N ALA A 37 -24.05 -45.02 -16.03
CA ALA A 37 -24.15 -45.74 -17.30
C ALA A 37 -25.09 -45.05 -18.29
N LEU A 38 -26.24 -44.57 -17.79
CA LEU A 38 -27.21 -43.80 -18.57
C LEU A 38 -26.63 -42.44 -18.99
N GLN A 39 -25.98 -41.75 -18.05
CA GLN A 39 -25.35 -40.45 -18.32
C GLN A 39 -24.22 -40.57 -19.36
N ALA A 40 -23.38 -41.60 -19.28
CA ALA A 40 -22.31 -41.83 -20.25
C ALA A 40 -22.86 -42.17 -21.65
N ALA A 41 -23.99 -42.88 -21.72
CA ALA A 41 -24.68 -43.14 -22.98
C ALA A 41 -25.27 -41.86 -23.58
N ASP A 42 -25.95 -41.05 -22.75
CA ASP A 42 -26.57 -39.78 -23.17
C ASP A 42 -25.53 -38.77 -23.69
N LEU A 43 -24.32 -38.76 -23.10
CA LEU A 43 -23.22 -37.88 -23.50
C LEU A 43 -22.36 -38.43 -24.67
N GLY A 44 -22.61 -39.66 -25.12
CA GLY A 44 -21.82 -40.31 -26.16
C GLY A 44 -20.43 -40.78 -25.72
N GLY A 45 -20.17 -40.86 -24.41
CA GLY A 45 -18.87 -41.26 -23.84
C GLY A 45 -18.62 -42.78 -23.87
N GLY A 46 -19.66 -43.59 -24.12
CA GLY A 46 -19.57 -45.04 -24.21
C GLY A 46 -19.03 -45.72 -22.94
N PRO A 47 -18.45 -46.94 -23.04
CA PRO A 47 -17.91 -47.66 -21.88
C PRO A 47 -16.79 -46.91 -21.14
N VAL A 48 -15.96 -46.17 -21.89
CA VAL A 48 -14.86 -45.38 -21.32
C VAL A 48 -15.40 -44.23 -20.47
N GLY A 49 -16.38 -43.48 -20.98
CA GLY A 49 -17.05 -42.42 -20.24
C GLY A 49 -17.71 -42.94 -18.96
N PHE A 50 -18.35 -44.11 -19.02
CA PHE A 50 -18.90 -44.78 -17.84
C PHE A 50 -17.82 -45.10 -16.80
N SER A 51 -16.74 -45.79 -17.19
CA SER A 51 -15.66 -46.17 -16.27
C SER A 51 -15.01 -44.95 -15.62
N LEU A 52 -14.79 -43.87 -16.39
CA LEU A 52 -14.22 -42.63 -15.89
C LEU A 52 -15.16 -41.91 -14.92
N LEU A 53 -16.48 -41.87 -15.19
CA LEU A 53 -17.46 -41.29 -14.26
C LEU A 53 -17.52 -42.06 -12.95
N VAL A 54 -17.54 -43.39 -13.01
CA VAL A 54 -17.50 -44.24 -11.80
C VAL A 54 -16.19 -43.99 -11.04
N LEU A 55 -15.06 -43.92 -11.72
CA LEU A 55 -13.76 -43.62 -11.11
C LEU A 55 -13.75 -42.24 -10.45
N ALA A 56 -14.29 -41.22 -11.10
CA ALA A 56 -14.37 -39.86 -10.55
C ALA A 56 -15.25 -39.81 -9.29
N LEU A 57 -16.43 -40.45 -9.34
CA LEU A 57 -17.41 -40.43 -8.25
C LEU A 57 -17.03 -41.33 -7.06
N THR A 58 -16.27 -42.41 -7.28
CA THR A 58 -15.85 -43.34 -6.21
C THR A 58 -14.42 -43.11 -5.74
N GLY A 59 -13.50 -42.77 -6.65
CA GLY A 59 -12.11 -42.43 -6.35
C GLY A 59 -11.95 -41.00 -5.83
N GLY A 60 -12.76 -40.05 -6.31
CA GLY A 60 -12.78 -38.66 -5.84
C GLY A 60 -12.96 -38.56 -4.32
N PRO A 61 -13.94 -39.24 -3.70
CA PRO A 61 -14.10 -39.25 -2.25
C PRO A 61 -12.85 -39.72 -1.49
N ALA A 62 -12.13 -40.73 -1.97
CA ALA A 62 -10.91 -41.20 -1.33
C ALA A 62 -9.81 -40.11 -1.35
N VAL A 63 -9.66 -39.39 -2.47
CA VAL A 63 -8.76 -38.24 -2.59
C VAL A 63 -9.20 -37.12 -1.65
N GLY A 64 -10.51 -36.81 -1.62
CA GLY A 64 -11.10 -35.80 -0.76
C GLY A 64 -10.85 -36.07 0.73
N ILE A 65 -11.04 -37.31 1.18
CA ILE A 65 -10.76 -37.72 2.57
C ILE A 65 -9.29 -37.48 2.92
N ARG A 66 -8.36 -37.85 2.04
CA ARG A 66 -6.92 -37.67 2.29
C ARG A 66 -6.49 -36.20 2.31
N TRP A 67 -7.17 -35.34 1.55
CA TRP A 67 -6.86 -33.91 1.48
C TRP A 67 -7.61 -33.07 2.51
N ALA A 68 -8.73 -33.57 3.06
CA ALA A 68 -9.60 -32.83 3.95
C ALA A 68 -8.90 -32.05 5.10
N PRO A 69 -7.86 -32.58 5.78
CA PRO A 69 -7.17 -31.83 6.83
C PRO A 69 -6.51 -30.53 6.35
N LYS A 70 -6.10 -30.49 5.06
CA LYS A 70 -5.41 -29.37 4.41
C LYS A 70 -6.36 -28.38 3.73
N VAL A 71 -7.64 -28.74 3.57
CA VAL A 71 -8.62 -27.86 2.92
C VAL A 71 -9.03 -26.76 3.88
N LEU A 72 -8.77 -25.51 3.50
CA LEU A 72 -9.18 -24.28 4.20
C LEU A 72 -8.99 -24.37 5.72
N PRO A 73 -7.74 -24.50 6.23
CA PRO A 73 -7.47 -24.74 7.65
C PRO A 73 -7.96 -23.60 8.56
N GLY A 74 -8.17 -22.39 8.02
CA GLY A 74 -8.71 -21.24 8.76
C GLY A 74 -10.23 -21.25 8.95
N LEU A 75 -10.99 -22.10 8.23
CA LEU A 75 -12.44 -22.20 8.40
C LEU A 75 -12.82 -23.17 9.52
N SER A 76 -13.92 -22.84 10.22
CA SER A 76 -14.56 -23.80 11.13
C SER A 76 -14.91 -25.09 10.37
N ARG A 77 -14.62 -26.23 10.98
CA ARG A 77 -14.97 -27.55 10.43
C ARG A 77 -16.47 -27.70 10.23
N ARG A 78 -17.31 -27.06 11.06
CA ARG A 78 -18.78 -27.09 10.92
C ARG A 78 -19.26 -26.34 9.68
N ARG A 79 -18.68 -25.17 9.40
CA ARG A 79 -18.94 -24.39 8.17
C ARG A 79 -18.38 -25.08 6.92
N LEU A 80 -17.18 -25.65 7.03
CA LEU A 80 -16.55 -26.37 5.94
C LEU A 80 -17.35 -27.62 5.53
N LEU A 81 -17.98 -28.31 6.49
CA LEU A 81 -18.91 -29.40 6.18
C LEU A 81 -20.07 -28.91 5.32
N ALA A 82 -20.75 -27.84 5.73
CA ALA A 82 -21.87 -27.29 4.96
C ALA A 82 -21.45 -26.83 3.56
N LEU A 83 -20.30 -26.17 3.44
CA LEU A 83 -19.73 -25.75 2.16
C LEU A 83 -19.37 -26.93 1.25
N ALA A 84 -18.80 -28.01 1.81
CA ALA A 84 -18.47 -29.21 1.06
C ALA A 84 -19.73 -29.96 0.57
N ILE A 85 -20.80 -29.99 1.37
CA ILE A 85 -22.12 -30.52 0.96
C ILE A 85 -22.70 -29.66 -0.17
N ALA A 86 -22.69 -28.32 0.00
CA ALA A 86 -23.18 -27.38 -1.00
C ALA A 86 -22.41 -27.51 -2.32
N LEU A 87 -21.09 -27.61 -2.27
CA LEU A 87 -20.24 -27.79 -3.45
C LEU A 87 -20.53 -29.12 -4.15
N THR A 88 -20.73 -30.20 -3.39
CA THR A 88 -21.13 -31.50 -3.94
C THR A 88 -22.49 -31.41 -4.65
N GLY A 89 -23.49 -30.80 -4.00
CA GLY A 89 -24.82 -30.60 -4.56
C GLY A 89 -24.80 -29.73 -5.81
N LEU A 90 -24.09 -28.61 -5.79
CA LEU A 90 -23.93 -27.73 -6.94
C LEU A 90 -23.21 -28.44 -8.08
N ALA A 91 -22.14 -29.18 -7.79
CA ALA A 91 -21.43 -29.94 -8.82
C ALA A 91 -22.35 -30.98 -9.48
N LEU A 92 -23.10 -31.78 -8.73
CA LEU A 92 -24.06 -32.73 -9.31
C LEU A 92 -25.17 -32.03 -10.10
N LEU A 93 -25.65 -30.88 -9.62
CA LEU A 93 -26.64 -30.08 -10.32
C LEU A 93 -26.12 -29.59 -11.67
N VAL A 94 -24.90 -29.04 -11.70
CA VAL A 94 -24.27 -28.55 -12.93
C VAL A 94 -23.90 -29.71 -13.85
N ALA A 95 -23.47 -30.86 -13.33
CA ALA A 95 -23.18 -32.06 -14.13
C ALA A 95 -24.42 -32.55 -14.90
N GLY A 96 -25.62 -32.37 -14.34
CA GLY A 96 -26.86 -32.69 -15.03
C GLY A 96 -27.32 -31.62 -16.03
N LEU A 97 -26.81 -30.39 -15.96
CA LEU A 97 -27.15 -29.29 -16.88
C LEU A 97 -26.24 -29.22 -18.11
N VAL A 98 -25.05 -29.83 -18.04
CA VAL A 98 -24.02 -29.72 -19.07
C VAL A 98 -24.03 -30.94 -19.98
N HIS A 99 -24.03 -30.71 -21.29
CA HIS A 99 -24.04 -31.77 -22.33
C HIS A 99 -22.65 -32.08 -22.92
N ASP A 100 -21.59 -31.54 -22.34
CA ASP A 100 -20.21 -31.81 -22.74
C ASP A 100 -19.57 -32.89 -21.86
N THR A 101 -19.12 -33.98 -22.48
CA THR A 101 -18.56 -35.14 -21.77
C THR A 101 -17.37 -34.76 -20.90
N THR A 102 -16.44 -33.95 -21.43
CA THR A 102 -15.22 -33.55 -20.72
C THR A 102 -15.54 -32.71 -19.49
N THR A 103 -16.43 -31.73 -19.65
CA THR A 103 -16.87 -30.84 -18.57
C THR A 103 -17.61 -31.61 -17.48
N VAL A 104 -18.51 -32.53 -17.85
CA VAL A 104 -19.20 -33.41 -16.88
C VAL A 104 -18.20 -34.27 -16.10
N MET A 105 -17.14 -34.77 -16.76
CA MET A 105 -16.10 -35.52 -16.08
C MET A 105 -15.35 -34.69 -15.03
N LEU A 106 -14.96 -33.46 -15.40
CA LEU A 106 -14.29 -32.53 -14.48
C LEU A 106 -15.19 -32.19 -13.28
N ILE A 107 -16.48 -31.95 -13.53
CA ILE A 107 -17.45 -31.66 -12.48
C ILE A 107 -17.67 -32.89 -11.58
N ALA A 108 -17.70 -34.10 -12.14
CA ALA A 108 -17.82 -35.34 -11.37
C ALA A 108 -16.63 -35.56 -10.43
N VAL A 109 -15.40 -35.18 -10.85
CA VAL A 109 -14.23 -35.19 -9.97
C VAL A 109 -14.41 -34.19 -8.83
N VAL A 110 -14.88 -32.97 -9.11
CA VAL A 110 -15.16 -31.96 -8.07
C VAL A 110 -16.19 -32.49 -7.07
N ALA A 111 -17.31 -33.05 -7.55
CA ALA A 111 -18.36 -33.64 -6.71
C ALA A 111 -17.81 -34.77 -5.83
N GLY A 112 -17.01 -35.67 -6.39
CA GLY A 112 -16.38 -36.77 -5.64
C GLY A 112 -15.43 -36.25 -4.56
N VAL A 113 -14.52 -35.34 -4.91
CA VAL A 113 -13.56 -34.77 -3.95
C VAL A 113 -14.26 -33.99 -2.84
N SER A 114 -15.24 -33.14 -3.16
CA SER A 114 -16.00 -32.38 -2.16
C SER A 114 -16.82 -33.30 -1.25
N ALA A 115 -17.37 -34.39 -1.79
CA ALA A 115 -18.06 -35.41 -0.99
C ALA A 115 -17.12 -36.11 0.00
N GLY A 116 -15.88 -36.43 -0.43
CA GLY A 116 -14.85 -36.99 0.45
C GLY A 116 -14.45 -36.04 1.58
N VAL A 117 -14.30 -34.75 1.27
CA VAL A 117 -14.06 -33.71 2.28
C VAL A 117 -15.20 -33.64 3.29
N ALA A 118 -16.45 -33.65 2.84
CA ALA A 118 -17.63 -33.67 3.70
C ALA A 118 -17.66 -34.92 4.60
N ALA A 119 -17.38 -36.10 4.05
CA ALA A 119 -17.38 -37.36 4.79
C ALA A 119 -16.32 -37.37 5.92
N ASN A 120 -15.08 -36.95 5.61
CA ASN A 120 -14.02 -36.87 6.61
C ASN A 120 -14.34 -35.88 7.73
N ILE A 121 -14.83 -34.69 7.36
CA ILE A 121 -15.18 -33.65 8.34
C ILE A 121 -16.33 -34.11 9.22
N GLY A 122 -17.38 -34.69 8.66
CA GLY A 122 -18.51 -35.18 9.45
C GLY A 122 -18.12 -36.31 10.41
N HIS A 123 -17.21 -37.22 10.01
CA HIS A 123 -16.64 -38.21 10.93
C HIS A 123 -15.83 -37.54 12.05
N THR A 124 -14.99 -36.56 11.70
CA THR A 124 -14.17 -35.81 12.68
C THR A 124 -15.05 -35.09 13.70
N LEU A 125 -16.13 -34.45 13.25
CA LEU A 125 -17.08 -33.74 14.13
C LEU A 125 -17.86 -34.71 15.03
N LEU A 126 -18.24 -35.88 14.51
CA LEU A 126 -18.87 -36.93 15.31
C LEU A 126 -17.93 -37.46 16.40
N ASP A 127 -16.68 -37.72 16.05
CA ASP A 127 -15.67 -38.18 17.01
C ASP A 127 -15.43 -37.13 18.11
N GLN A 128 -15.41 -35.85 17.75
CA GLN A 128 -15.22 -34.73 18.68
C GLN A 128 -16.40 -34.52 19.64
N GLU A 129 -17.64 -34.74 19.19
CA GLU A 129 -18.83 -34.53 20.03
C GLU A 129 -19.27 -35.78 20.79
N SER A 130 -18.76 -36.96 20.43
CA SER A 130 -19.07 -38.20 21.13
C SER A 130 -18.25 -38.35 22.41
N GLU A 131 -18.93 -38.61 23.53
CA GLU A 131 -18.26 -39.10 24.74
C GLU A 131 -17.52 -40.41 24.42
N ASP A 132 -16.34 -40.62 25.01
CA ASP A 132 -15.50 -41.80 24.71
C ASP A 132 -16.25 -43.13 24.92
N SER A 133 -17.17 -43.19 25.88
CA SER A 133 -18.02 -44.36 26.14
C SER A 133 -19.06 -44.65 25.04
N ARG A 134 -19.43 -43.63 24.24
CA ARG A 134 -20.46 -43.70 23.20
C ARG A 134 -19.89 -43.68 21.79
N ARG A 135 -18.61 -43.32 21.63
CA ARG A 135 -17.93 -43.14 20.33
C ARG A 135 -18.14 -44.33 19.39
N THR A 136 -17.86 -45.55 19.85
CA THR A 136 -18.03 -46.78 19.05
C THR A 136 -19.47 -46.96 18.57
N ARG A 137 -20.45 -46.70 19.44
CA ARG A 137 -21.87 -46.85 19.09
C ARG A 137 -22.31 -45.79 18.09
N THR A 138 -21.80 -44.56 18.21
CA THR A 138 -22.12 -43.48 17.29
C THR A 138 -21.49 -43.68 15.91
N THR A 139 -20.27 -44.22 15.83
CA THR A 139 -19.63 -44.55 14.55
C THR A 139 -20.29 -45.75 13.87
N GLU A 140 -20.69 -46.78 14.63
CA GLU A 140 -21.52 -47.88 14.12
C GLU A 140 -22.85 -47.38 13.57
N HIS A 141 -23.52 -46.47 14.28
CA HIS A 141 -24.76 -45.87 13.82
C HIS A 141 -24.56 -45.06 12.53
N LEU A 142 -23.49 -44.26 12.45
CA LEU A 142 -23.10 -43.55 11.23
C LEU A 142 -22.92 -44.52 10.06
N HIS A 143 -22.14 -45.58 10.24
CA HIS A 143 -21.91 -46.57 9.18
C HIS A 143 -23.20 -47.27 8.73
N ALA A 144 -24.09 -47.59 9.67
CA ALA A 144 -25.39 -48.17 9.35
C ALA A 144 -26.25 -47.21 8.52
N VAL A 145 -26.38 -45.95 8.94
CA VAL A 145 -27.14 -44.92 8.22
C VAL A 145 -26.57 -44.68 6.83
N VAL A 146 -25.25 -44.55 6.71
CA VAL A 146 -24.56 -44.35 5.42
C VAL A 146 -24.81 -45.54 4.48
N ARG A 147 -24.65 -46.79 4.94
CA ARG A 147 -24.88 -47.98 4.10
C ARG A 147 -26.31 -48.07 3.57
N VAL A 148 -27.29 -47.82 4.43
CA VAL A 148 -28.72 -47.85 4.05
C VAL A 148 -29.00 -46.78 3.01
N LEU A 149 -28.52 -45.55 3.22
CA LEU A 149 -28.75 -44.44 2.30
C LEU A 149 -27.99 -44.57 0.97
N VAL A 150 -26.77 -45.14 0.99
CA VAL A 150 -26.03 -45.50 -0.23
C VAL A 150 -26.80 -46.55 -1.04
N GLY A 151 -27.28 -47.61 -0.39
CA GLY A 151 -28.09 -48.64 -1.06
C GLY A 151 -29.37 -48.06 -1.66
N LEU A 152 -30.07 -47.21 -0.92
CA LEU A 152 -31.27 -46.53 -1.41
C LEU A 152 -30.95 -45.63 -2.61
N GLY A 153 -29.90 -44.82 -2.55
CA GLY A 153 -29.49 -43.93 -3.63
C GLY A 153 -29.13 -44.68 -4.91
N ALA A 154 -28.35 -45.76 -4.79
CA ALA A 154 -27.93 -46.58 -5.93
C ALA A 154 -29.09 -47.28 -6.65
N VAL A 155 -30.18 -47.61 -5.93
CA VAL A 155 -31.36 -48.28 -6.51
C VAL A 155 -32.41 -47.28 -7.00
N VAL A 156 -32.71 -46.26 -6.21
CA VAL A 156 -33.78 -45.30 -6.53
C VAL A 156 -33.40 -44.41 -7.70
N ALA A 157 -32.13 -44.02 -7.83
CA ALA A 157 -31.71 -43.07 -8.87
C ALA A 157 -31.86 -43.62 -10.30
N PRO A 158 -31.44 -44.85 -10.64
CA PRO A 158 -31.71 -45.43 -11.96
C PRO A 158 -33.20 -45.60 -12.26
N LEU A 159 -34.00 -45.98 -11.25
CA LEU A 159 -35.46 -46.11 -11.40
C LEU A 159 -36.10 -44.75 -11.67
N LEU A 160 -35.68 -43.72 -10.95
CA LEU A 160 -36.14 -42.35 -11.16
C LEU A 160 -35.75 -41.85 -12.57
N ALA A 161 -34.51 -42.10 -12.99
CA ALA A 161 -34.05 -41.79 -14.33
C ALA A 161 -34.89 -42.50 -15.41
N ALA A 162 -35.23 -43.77 -15.19
CA ALA A 162 -36.09 -44.54 -16.09
C ALA A 162 -37.52 -43.99 -16.15
N VAL A 163 -38.09 -43.60 -15.00
CA VAL A 163 -39.44 -43.02 -14.91
C VAL A 163 -39.53 -41.65 -15.58
N ILE A 164 -38.50 -40.82 -15.42
CA ILE A 164 -38.43 -39.50 -16.08
C ILE A 164 -38.32 -39.71 -17.61
N GLY A 165 -37.49 -40.65 -18.04
CA GLY A 165 -37.28 -40.93 -19.46
C GLY A 165 -36.67 -39.74 -20.22
N PRO A 166 -36.64 -39.80 -21.56
CA PRO A 166 -36.14 -38.70 -22.39
C PRO A 166 -37.23 -37.62 -22.57
N HIS A 167 -37.00 -36.42 -22.05
CA HIS A 167 -37.86 -35.27 -22.31
C HIS A 167 -37.22 -34.34 -23.35
N ARG A 168 -37.98 -34.03 -24.42
CA ARG A 168 -37.69 -32.94 -25.34
C ARG A 168 -38.73 -31.84 -25.11
N LEU A 169 -38.37 -30.79 -24.38
CA LEU A 169 -39.19 -29.58 -24.24
C LEU A 169 -38.64 -28.55 -25.22
N GLY A 170 -39.39 -28.24 -26.28
CA GLY A 170 -39.08 -27.17 -27.22
C GLY A 170 -39.95 -25.95 -26.96
N SER A 171 -39.33 -24.79 -26.74
CA SER A 171 -40.01 -23.49 -26.79
C SER A 171 -39.13 -22.51 -27.57
N GLY A 172 -39.46 -22.28 -28.84
CA GLY A 172 -38.65 -21.48 -29.76
C GLY A 172 -37.30 -22.12 -30.13
N ASP A 173 -36.23 -21.31 -30.22
CA ASP A 173 -34.88 -21.72 -30.61
C ASP A 173 -34.13 -22.58 -29.55
N PHE A 174 -34.75 -22.81 -28.38
CA PHE A 174 -34.18 -23.66 -27.32
C PHE A 174 -34.82 -25.04 -27.32
N VAL A 175 -34.05 -26.06 -27.72
CA VAL A 175 -34.42 -27.47 -27.60
C VAL A 175 -33.84 -28.03 -26.31
N PHE A 176 -34.65 -28.17 -25.28
CA PHE A 176 -34.26 -28.78 -24.01
C PHE A 176 -34.39 -30.30 -24.13
N ALA A 177 -33.31 -30.99 -24.52
CA ALA A 177 -33.25 -32.46 -24.58
C ALA A 177 -32.36 -32.98 -23.44
N HIS A 178 -32.97 -33.49 -22.37
CA HIS A 178 -32.25 -34.12 -21.27
C HIS A 178 -32.78 -35.55 -21.08
N GLY A 179 -31.85 -36.50 -20.99
CA GLY A 179 -32.16 -37.86 -20.54
C GLY A 179 -32.49 -37.87 -19.05
N GLY A 180 -33.20 -38.91 -18.61
CA GLY A 180 -33.62 -39.03 -17.21
C GLY A 180 -32.45 -39.10 -16.22
N ALA A 181 -31.25 -39.49 -16.66
CA ALA A 181 -30.04 -39.49 -15.85
C ALA A 181 -29.60 -38.07 -15.46
N ALA A 182 -29.59 -37.17 -16.43
CA ALA A 182 -29.22 -35.77 -16.24
C ALA A 182 -30.20 -35.07 -15.28
N PHE A 183 -31.51 -35.27 -15.46
CA PHE A 183 -32.52 -34.77 -14.53
C PHE A 183 -32.39 -35.35 -13.12
N THR A 184 -32.03 -36.62 -13.00
CA THR A 184 -31.81 -37.26 -11.70
C THR A 184 -30.60 -36.62 -10.98
N LEU A 185 -29.50 -36.37 -11.69
CA LEU A 185 -28.35 -35.64 -11.14
C LEU A 185 -28.73 -34.22 -10.71
N MET A 186 -29.51 -33.51 -11.52
CA MET A 186 -30.04 -32.17 -11.18
C MET A 186 -30.87 -32.20 -9.90
N LEU A 187 -31.80 -33.14 -9.78
CA LEU A 187 -32.68 -33.25 -8.62
C LEU A 187 -31.89 -33.61 -7.36
N VAL A 188 -31.01 -34.62 -7.43
CA VAL A 188 -30.16 -35.03 -6.31
C VAL A 188 -29.25 -33.89 -5.87
N GLY A 189 -28.63 -33.18 -6.82
CA GLY A 189 -27.80 -32.02 -6.55
C GLY A 189 -28.60 -30.87 -5.91
N ALA A 190 -29.79 -30.57 -6.44
CA ALA A 190 -30.68 -29.55 -5.89
C ALA A 190 -31.12 -29.88 -4.46
N LEU A 191 -31.44 -31.14 -4.16
CA LEU A 191 -31.85 -31.59 -2.82
C LEU A 191 -30.73 -31.51 -1.79
N LEU A 192 -29.46 -31.60 -2.19
CA LEU A 192 -28.33 -31.38 -1.30
C LEU A 192 -28.16 -29.92 -0.86
N LEU A 193 -28.64 -28.94 -1.63
CA LEU A 193 -28.48 -27.52 -1.28
C LEU A 193 -29.28 -27.13 -0.02
N PRO A 194 -30.58 -27.49 0.13
CA PRO A 194 -31.31 -27.33 1.39
C PRO A 194 -30.67 -28.08 2.56
N VAL A 195 -30.11 -29.28 2.33
CA VAL A 195 -29.38 -30.02 3.37
C VAL A 195 -28.16 -29.24 3.84
N ALA A 196 -27.37 -28.69 2.91
CA ALA A 196 -26.24 -27.84 3.24
C ALA A 196 -26.65 -26.58 4.01
N ALA A 197 -27.75 -25.93 3.61
CA ALA A 197 -28.29 -24.76 4.31
C ALA A 197 -28.79 -25.10 5.72
N LEU A 198 -29.44 -26.26 5.90
CA LEU A 198 -29.91 -26.74 7.20
C LEU A 198 -28.74 -27.10 8.12
N VAL A 199 -27.70 -27.76 7.59
CA VAL A 199 -26.46 -28.04 8.34
C VAL A 199 -25.81 -26.73 8.74
N LEU A 200 -25.62 -25.79 7.82
CA LEU A 200 -25.08 -24.47 8.14
C LEU A 200 -25.88 -23.78 9.25
N GLY A 201 -27.21 -23.68 9.11
CA GLY A 201 -28.05 -23.00 10.09
C GLY A 201 -28.09 -23.66 11.47
N LYS A 202 -28.03 -25.00 11.55
CA LYS A 202 -28.08 -25.71 12.84
C LYS A 202 -26.73 -25.88 13.51
N THR A 203 -25.65 -25.79 12.75
CA THR A 203 -24.33 -26.15 13.24
C THR A 203 -23.31 -25.04 13.16
N ASP A 204 -23.70 -23.85 12.71
CA ASP A 204 -22.83 -22.68 12.73
C ASP A 204 -22.44 -22.29 14.17
N ASP A 205 -21.14 -22.36 14.44
CA ASP A 205 -20.50 -22.00 15.70
C ASP A 205 -20.05 -20.53 15.75
N ARG A 206 -20.12 -19.81 14.64
CA ARG A 206 -19.74 -18.39 14.53
C ARG A 206 -20.95 -17.50 14.26
N GLN A 207 -21.99 -17.63 15.10
CA GLN A 207 -23.19 -16.79 15.02
C GLN A 207 -22.81 -15.30 15.08
N GLY A 208 -23.27 -14.51 14.11
CA GLY A 208 -22.97 -13.08 14.00
C GLY A 208 -21.83 -12.70 13.05
N VAL A 209 -20.99 -13.65 12.62
CA VAL A 209 -19.94 -13.41 11.61
C VAL A 209 -20.42 -13.88 10.23
N PRO A 210 -20.55 -12.98 9.23
CA PRO A 210 -20.96 -13.38 7.88
C PRO A 210 -20.01 -14.41 7.26
N LEU A 211 -20.54 -15.47 6.65
CA LEU A 211 -19.75 -16.53 5.99
C LEU A 211 -18.74 -15.99 4.96
N ARG A 212 -19.09 -14.89 4.27
CA ARG A 212 -18.21 -14.21 3.31
C ARG A 212 -16.92 -13.66 3.94
N HIS A 213 -16.98 -13.22 5.20
CA HIS A 213 -15.82 -12.67 5.91
C HIS A 213 -14.85 -13.80 6.24
N ASP A 214 -15.40 -14.86 6.84
CA ASP A 214 -14.67 -16.06 7.25
C ASP A 214 -13.99 -16.75 6.05
N LEU A 215 -14.71 -16.84 4.92
CA LEU A 215 -14.16 -17.38 3.67
C LEU A 215 -13.06 -16.48 3.09
N ARG A 216 -13.21 -15.15 3.15
CA ARG A 216 -12.20 -14.20 2.68
C ARG A 216 -10.93 -14.29 3.54
N GLU A 217 -11.06 -14.40 4.86
CA GLU A 217 -9.94 -14.59 5.78
C GLU A 217 -9.22 -15.92 5.54
N ALA A 218 -9.98 -17.02 5.38
CA ALA A 218 -9.41 -18.33 5.11
C ALA A 218 -8.70 -18.42 3.75
N LEU A 219 -9.13 -17.65 2.75
CA LEU A 219 -8.52 -17.61 1.41
C LEU A 219 -7.32 -16.65 1.31
N ARG A 220 -7.32 -15.52 2.03
CA ARG A 220 -6.24 -14.52 1.96
C ARG A 220 -5.02 -14.86 2.82
N GLY A 221 -5.14 -15.85 3.70
CA GLY A 221 -4.18 -16.06 4.79
C GLY A 221 -4.48 -15.06 5.91
N ALA A 222 -4.57 -15.56 7.14
CA ALA A 222 -5.07 -14.81 8.29
C ALA A 222 -4.08 -13.78 8.86
N ASP A 223 -2.94 -13.56 8.21
CA ASP A 223 -1.90 -12.65 8.72
C ASP A 223 -2.11 -11.25 8.12
N PRO A 224 -2.30 -10.21 8.96
CA PRO A 224 -2.42 -8.85 8.47
C PRO A 224 -1.13 -8.42 7.75
N VAL A 225 -1.28 -7.63 6.68
CA VAL A 225 -0.14 -7.09 5.94
C VAL A 225 0.62 -6.12 6.83
N GLU A 226 1.92 -6.32 6.95
CA GLU A 226 2.81 -5.45 7.72
C GLU A 226 2.99 -4.12 6.98
N ALA A 227 2.61 -3.01 7.60
CA ALA A 227 2.79 -1.68 7.04
C ALA A 227 2.91 -0.60 8.14
N PRO A 228 3.77 0.41 7.94
CA PRO A 228 3.73 1.61 8.76
C PRO A 228 2.39 2.35 8.61
N ALA A 229 2.03 3.16 9.61
CA ALA A 229 0.87 4.03 9.50
C ALA A 229 1.06 5.05 8.35
N PRO A 230 0.00 5.36 7.57
CA PRO A 230 0.10 6.32 6.46
C PRO A 230 0.24 7.78 6.92
N THR A 231 -0.13 8.07 8.17
CA THR A 231 -0.06 9.37 8.81
C THR A 231 0.65 9.25 10.16
N GLY A 232 1.25 10.35 10.61
CA GLY A 232 2.07 10.36 11.81
C GLY A 232 3.41 9.66 11.61
N PHE A 233 4.17 9.50 12.70
CA PHE A 233 5.46 8.83 12.65
C PHE A 233 5.64 7.97 13.90
N PHE A 234 5.95 6.69 13.72
CA PHE A 234 6.00 5.72 14.82
C PHE A 234 7.45 5.27 15.07
N ILE A 235 7.96 5.58 16.26
CA ILE A 235 9.30 5.24 16.73
C ILE A 235 9.16 4.26 17.89
N VAL A 236 9.94 3.19 17.87
CA VAL A 236 10.05 2.27 19.00
C VAL A 236 11.49 2.27 19.48
N VAL A 237 11.69 2.34 20.79
CA VAL A 237 13.00 2.14 21.42
C VAL A 237 13.01 0.75 22.05
N GLU A 238 13.92 -0.10 21.59
CA GLU A 238 14.10 -1.48 22.02
C GLU A 238 15.48 -1.70 22.65
N GLY A 239 15.62 -2.82 23.36
CA GLY A 239 16.86 -3.23 24.00
C GLY A 239 16.64 -3.99 25.29
N GLY A 240 17.73 -4.57 25.81
CA GLY A 240 17.74 -5.25 27.11
C GLY A 240 17.33 -4.34 28.28
N ASP A 241 16.97 -4.94 29.40
CA ASP A 241 16.75 -4.20 30.65
C ASP A 241 18.04 -3.47 31.05
N GLY A 242 17.92 -2.22 31.53
CA GLY A 242 19.09 -1.39 31.87
C GLY A 242 19.80 -0.72 30.68
N ALA A 243 19.33 -0.91 29.44
CA ALA A 243 19.94 -0.28 28.26
C ALA A 243 19.77 1.25 28.16
N GLY A 244 18.97 1.87 29.04
CA GLY A 244 18.74 3.33 29.02
C GLY A 244 17.58 3.79 28.13
N LYS A 245 16.62 2.89 27.83
CA LYS A 245 15.46 3.18 26.97
C LYS A 245 14.65 4.39 27.43
N THR A 246 14.25 4.42 28.71
CA THR A 246 13.49 5.54 29.29
C THR A 246 14.18 6.88 29.08
N THR A 247 15.48 6.95 29.37
CA THR A 247 16.30 8.16 29.17
C THR A 247 16.29 8.63 27.72
N GLN A 248 16.44 7.69 26.78
CA GLN A 248 16.42 8.01 25.35
C GLN A 248 15.04 8.41 24.86
N VAL A 249 13.98 7.75 25.32
CA VAL A 249 12.59 8.10 24.99
C VAL A 249 12.26 9.53 25.42
N GLU A 250 12.63 9.91 26.64
CA GLU A 250 12.40 11.27 27.16
C GLU A 250 13.20 12.32 26.37
N ALA A 251 14.50 12.10 26.18
CA ALA A 251 15.37 13.02 25.44
C ALA A 251 14.92 13.22 23.98
N LEU A 252 14.50 12.14 23.31
CA LEU A 252 13.98 12.20 21.94
C LEU A 252 12.62 12.90 21.90
N ALA A 253 11.75 12.66 22.88
CA ALA A 253 10.45 13.31 22.94
C ALA A 253 10.58 14.82 23.12
N GLU A 254 11.46 15.28 24.01
CA GLU A 254 11.74 16.71 24.19
C GLU A 254 12.29 17.35 22.92
N TRP A 255 13.27 16.70 22.27
CA TRP A 255 13.85 17.18 21.04
C TRP A 255 12.83 17.28 19.88
N ILE A 256 11.97 16.27 19.72
CA ILE A 256 10.95 16.26 18.67
C ILE A 256 9.85 17.30 18.95
N ARG A 257 9.46 17.48 20.23
CA ARG A 257 8.54 18.56 20.63
C ARG A 257 9.12 19.93 20.34
N ALA A 258 10.41 20.13 20.59
CA ALA A 258 11.10 21.40 20.30
C ALA A 258 11.11 21.75 18.80
N LYS A 259 11.00 20.74 17.91
CA LYS A 259 10.79 20.93 16.46
C LYS A 259 9.35 21.28 16.08
N GLY A 260 8.42 21.32 17.03
CA GLY A 260 7.02 21.68 16.80
C GLY A 260 6.09 20.52 16.46
N HIS A 261 6.53 19.27 16.66
CA HIS A 261 5.65 18.11 16.52
C HIS A 261 4.83 17.85 17.79
N GLU A 262 3.60 17.36 17.60
CA GLU A 262 2.88 16.68 18.67
C GLU A 262 3.53 15.32 18.94
N VAL A 263 3.90 15.05 20.20
CA VAL A 263 4.58 13.81 20.59
C VAL A 263 3.82 13.08 21.69
N VAL A 264 3.44 11.83 21.38
CA VAL A 264 2.85 10.89 22.33
C VAL A 264 3.92 9.89 22.76
N VAL A 265 4.31 9.96 24.03
CA VAL A 265 5.21 8.97 24.64
C VAL A 265 4.38 7.89 25.30
N THR A 266 4.73 6.64 25.06
CA THR A 266 4.05 5.49 25.62
C THR A 266 5.01 4.33 25.88
N ARG A 267 4.51 3.22 26.44
CA ARG A 267 5.32 2.03 26.77
C ARG A 267 4.51 0.75 26.78
N GLU A 268 5.20 -0.35 26.51
CA GLU A 268 4.66 -1.70 26.67
C GLU A 268 5.48 -2.52 27.67
N PRO A 269 4.83 -3.31 28.55
CA PRO A 269 3.40 -3.34 28.81
C PRO A 269 2.97 -2.19 29.72
N GLY A 270 1.68 -1.84 29.75
CA GLY A 270 1.13 -1.04 30.84
C GLY A 270 0.80 0.44 30.58
N ALA A 271 0.68 0.86 29.32
CA ALA A 271 0.23 2.22 28.99
C ALA A 271 -1.27 2.46 29.25
N THR A 272 -2.11 1.42 29.21
CA THR A 272 -3.57 1.53 29.35
C THR A 272 -4.06 1.09 30.74
N ALA A 273 -5.32 1.36 31.08
CA ALA A 273 -5.88 0.95 32.37
C ALA A 273 -5.89 -0.58 32.55
N ILE A 274 -6.26 -1.32 31.49
CA ILE A 274 -6.17 -2.79 31.46
C ILE A 274 -4.70 -3.20 31.44
N GLY A 275 -3.88 -2.54 30.62
CA GLY A 275 -2.46 -2.82 30.51
C GLY A 275 -1.72 -2.73 31.84
N LYS A 276 -2.04 -1.75 32.70
CA LYS A 276 -1.45 -1.63 34.05
C LYS A 276 -1.72 -2.87 34.90
N ARG A 277 -2.91 -3.46 34.79
CA ARG A 277 -3.28 -4.70 35.51
C ARG A 277 -2.57 -5.92 34.92
N LEU A 278 -2.41 -5.97 33.59
CA LEU A 278 -1.65 -7.03 32.94
C LEU A 278 -0.16 -6.94 33.30
N ARG A 279 0.42 -5.74 33.29
CA ARG A 279 1.80 -5.47 33.72
C ARG A 279 2.03 -5.91 35.16
N SER A 280 1.10 -5.61 36.09
CA SER A 280 1.28 -6.06 37.47
C SER A 280 1.35 -7.58 37.58
N ILE A 281 0.53 -8.32 36.82
CA ILE A 281 0.58 -9.80 36.79
C ILE A 281 1.90 -10.29 36.15
N LEU A 282 2.34 -9.64 35.06
CA LEU A 282 3.51 -10.07 34.30
C LEU A 282 4.83 -9.86 35.07
N LEU A 283 4.94 -8.78 35.84
CA LEU A 283 6.19 -8.40 36.54
C LEU A 283 6.26 -8.90 37.99
N ASP A 284 5.13 -9.31 38.58
CA ASP A 284 5.10 -9.82 39.95
C ASP A 284 5.89 -11.12 40.07
N VAL A 285 6.90 -11.10 40.93
CA VAL A 285 7.77 -12.24 41.25
C VAL A 285 6.97 -13.40 41.87
N SER A 286 5.87 -13.11 42.58
CA SER A 286 4.97 -14.12 43.15
C SER A 286 4.16 -14.88 42.10
N SER A 287 4.08 -14.35 40.87
CA SER A 287 3.49 -15.03 39.72
C SER A 287 4.43 -16.06 39.07
N ALA A 288 5.46 -16.51 39.79
CA ALA A 288 6.30 -17.62 39.40
C ALA A 288 5.44 -18.87 39.10
N GLY A 289 5.45 -19.32 37.85
CA GLY A 289 4.65 -20.46 37.38
C GLY A 289 3.69 -20.15 36.22
N ILE A 290 3.57 -18.90 35.78
CA ILE A 290 2.91 -18.59 34.51
C ILE A 290 3.65 -19.31 33.37
N SER A 291 2.92 -20.12 32.59
CA SER A 291 3.50 -20.78 31.41
C SER A 291 4.00 -19.76 30.39
N HIS A 292 5.08 -20.07 29.66
CA HIS A 292 5.67 -19.16 28.67
C HIS A 292 4.63 -18.70 27.62
N ARG A 293 3.70 -19.58 27.23
CA ARG A 293 2.62 -19.26 26.29
C ARG A 293 1.63 -18.26 26.90
N ALA A 294 1.26 -18.44 28.17
CA ALA A 294 0.37 -17.51 28.86
C ALA A 294 1.03 -16.13 29.02
N GLU A 295 2.33 -16.08 29.34
CA GLU A 295 3.12 -14.83 29.36
C GLU A 295 3.04 -14.10 28.01
N ALA A 296 3.33 -14.81 26.89
CA ALA A 296 3.25 -14.24 25.55
C ALA A 296 1.85 -13.73 25.19
N LEU A 297 0.80 -14.47 25.57
CA LEU A 297 -0.59 -14.08 25.31
C LEU A 297 -1.01 -12.83 26.10
N LEU A 298 -0.56 -12.69 27.34
CA LEU A 298 -0.82 -11.50 28.16
C LEU A 298 -0.12 -10.26 27.59
N TYR A 299 1.13 -10.39 27.12
CA TYR A 299 1.81 -9.33 26.37
C TYR A 299 1.07 -8.95 25.09
N ALA A 300 0.60 -9.95 24.32
CA ALA A 300 -0.17 -9.70 23.11
C ALA A 300 -1.51 -8.99 23.41
N ALA A 301 -2.16 -9.34 24.52
CA ALA A 301 -3.41 -8.70 24.95
C ALA A 301 -3.21 -7.24 25.38
N ASP A 302 -2.16 -6.94 26.16
CA ASP A 302 -1.80 -5.56 26.51
C ASP A 302 -1.53 -4.73 25.27
N ARG A 303 -0.75 -5.28 24.33
CA ARG A 303 -0.40 -4.62 23.07
C ARG A 303 -1.61 -4.32 22.19
N ALA A 304 -2.54 -5.27 22.05
CA ALA A 304 -3.74 -5.06 21.25
C ALA A 304 -4.54 -3.86 21.76
N GLU A 305 -4.82 -3.83 23.06
CA GLU A 305 -5.51 -2.72 23.72
C GLU A 305 -4.73 -1.39 23.57
N HIS A 306 -3.41 -1.44 23.76
CA HIS A 306 -2.55 -0.27 23.67
C HIS A 306 -2.53 0.34 22.26
N VAL A 307 -2.43 -0.50 21.23
CA VAL A 307 -2.45 -0.05 19.84
C VAL A 307 -3.79 0.58 19.48
N ASP A 308 -4.90 -0.07 19.84
CA ASP A 308 -6.24 0.39 19.48
C ASP A 308 -6.65 1.68 20.21
N THR A 309 -6.20 1.87 21.45
CA THR A 309 -6.65 2.99 22.28
C THR A 309 -5.68 4.17 22.35
N VAL A 310 -4.38 3.95 22.08
CA VAL A 310 -3.34 5.00 22.22
C VAL A 310 -2.56 5.20 20.93
N VAL A 311 -1.90 4.15 20.41
CA VAL A 311 -0.93 4.31 19.32
C VAL A 311 -1.62 4.68 18.00
N ARG A 312 -2.62 3.91 17.58
CA ARG A 312 -3.29 4.12 16.29
C ARG A 312 -4.05 5.45 16.25
N PRO A 313 -4.88 5.83 17.24
CA PRO A 313 -5.50 7.14 17.25
C PRO A 313 -4.47 8.27 17.21
N ALA A 314 -3.31 8.08 17.83
CA ALA A 314 -2.27 9.09 17.82
C ALA A 314 -1.59 9.28 16.46
N LEU A 315 -1.35 8.19 15.73
CA LEU A 315 -0.79 8.23 14.37
C LEU A 315 -1.81 8.76 13.36
N GLU A 316 -3.09 8.41 13.50
CA GLU A 316 -4.16 8.88 12.62
C GLU A 316 -4.32 10.41 12.63
N ARG A 317 -4.08 11.06 13.77
CA ARG A 317 -4.07 12.53 13.88
C ARG A 317 -2.74 13.19 13.48
N GLY A 318 -1.75 12.42 13.02
CA GLY A 318 -0.47 12.93 12.53
C GLY A 318 0.62 13.11 13.59
N ALA A 319 0.43 12.65 14.83
CA ALA A 319 1.43 12.81 15.88
C ALA A 319 2.63 11.87 15.67
N VAL A 320 3.74 12.22 16.31
CA VAL A 320 4.89 11.31 16.49
C VAL A 320 4.65 10.48 17.74
N VAL A 321 4.59 9.16 17.59
CA VAL A 321 4.47 8.23 18.71
C VAL A 321 5.84 7.63 19.01
N ILE A 322 6.27 7.69 20.27
CA ILE A 322 7.50 7.06 20.74
C ILE A 322 7.10 6.02 21.79
N SER A 323 7.32 4.73 21.51
CA SER A 323 7.03 3.64 22.44
C SER A 323 8.32 3.06 23.01
N ASP A 324 8.39 2.96 24.34
CA ASP A 324 9.35 2.08 25.02
C ASP A 324 8.85 0.63 24.91
N ARG A 325 9.54 -0.18 24.11
CA ARG A 325 9.17 -1.54 23.69
C ARG A 325 7.94 -1.63 22.77
N TYR A 326 7.93 -2.69 21.96
CA TYR A 326 6.83 -3.08 21.09
C TYR A 326 6.89 -4.60 20.78
N ILE A 327 6.55 -5.01 19.54
CA ILE A 327 6.54 -6.41 19.08
C ILE A 327 7.90 -7.09 19.24
N ASP A 328 8.99 -6.38 18.97
CA ASP A 328 10.34 -6.95 18.93
C ASP A 328 10.78 -7.43 20.31
N SER A 329 10.42 -6.70 21.37
CA SER A 329 10.54 -7.16 22.75
C SER A 329 9.89 -8.52 22.98
N SER A 330 8.68 -8.77 22.45
CA SER A 330 8.04 -10.08 22.61
C SER A 330 8.77 -11.19 21.87
N VAL A 331 9.25 -10.91 20.65
CA VAL A 331 9.98 -11.90 19.86
C VAL A 331 11.34 -12.23 20.52
N ALA A 332 12.03 -11.23 21.08
CA ALA A 332 13.29 -11.44 21.78
C ALA A 332 13.11 -12.16 23.13
N TYR A 333 12.22 -11.68 24.00
CA TYR A 333 12.03 -12.25 25.35
C TYR A 333 11.26 -13.57 25.32
N GLN A 334 10.07 -13.61 24.70
CA GLN A 334 9.25 -14.82 24.69
C GLN A 334 9.66 -15.80 23.58
N GLY A 335 10.17 -15.33 22.44
CA GLY A 335 10.71 -16.22 21.41
C GLY A 335 12.07 -16.78 21.83
N ALA A 336 13.13 -15.96 21.71
CA ALA A 336 14.50 -16.41 21.96
C ALA A 336 14.80 -16.69 23.44
N GLY A 337 14.24 -15.91 24.36
CA GLY A 337 14.47 -16.08 25.80
C GLY A 337 13.77 -17.32 26.38
N ARG A 338 12.50 -17.55 26.03
CA ARG A 338 11.61 -18.60 26.61
C ARG A 338 11.45 -19.87 25.75
N ASP A 339 12.25 -20.05 24.72
CA ASP A 339 12.22 -21.19 23.78
C ASP A 339 10.84 -21.42 23.12
N LEU A 340 10.14 -20.33 22.79
CA LEU A 340 8.97 -20.39 21.92
C LEU A 340 9.42 -20.09 20.49
N ALA A 341 8.74 -20.67 19.50
CA ALA A 341 9.05 -20.41 18.10
C ALA A 341 8.90 -18.90 17.80
N PRO A 342 9.98 -18.16 17.43
CA PRO A 342 9.92 -16.72 17.23
C PRO A 342 8.90 -16.31 16.15
N THR A 343 8.70 -17.17 15.15
CA THR A 343 7.71 -16.98 14.08
C THR A 343 6.27 -17.02 14.59
N GLU A 344 5.97 -17.85 15.61
CA GLU A 344 4.63 -17.89 16.21
C GLU A 344 4.36 -16.64 17.05
N ILE A 345 5.38 -16.16 17.78
CA ILE A 345 5.30 -14.92 18.58
C ILE A 345 5.15 -13.70 17.69
N ALA A 346 5.89 -13.64 16.58
CA ALA A 346 5.72 -12.60 15.58
C ALA A 346 4.30 -12.63 14.99
N ARG A 347 3.80 -13.82 14.64
CA ARG A 347 2.44 -13.98 14.08
C ARG A 347 1.35 -13.45 15.02
N ILE A 348 1.36 -13.87 16.28
CA ILE A 348 0.34 -13.42 17.24
C ILE A 348 0.44 -11.91 17.52
N SER A 349 1.67 -11.37 17.54
CA SER A 349 1.90 -9.94 17.76
C SER A 349 1.44 -9.10 16.56
N ARG A 350 1.63 -9.59 15.32
CA ARG A 350 1.07 -8.95 14.12
C ARG A 350 -0.45 -8.95 14.12
N TRP A 351 -1.05 -10.08 14.47
CA TRP A 351 -2.49 -10.16 14.61
C TRP A 351 -3.02 -9.15 15.66
N ALA A 352 -2.38 -9.10 16.83
CA ALA A 352 -2.74 -8.18 17.91
C ALA A 352 -2.65 -6.70 17.52
N THR A 353 -1.79 -6.35 16.57
CA THR A 353 -1.51 -4.95 16.18
C THR A 353 -2.15 -4.57 14.84
N GLY A 354 -2.85 -5.51 14.20
CA GLY A 354 -3.36 -5.34 12.84
C GLY A 354 -2.27 -5.10 11.80
N GLY A 355 -1.06 -5.62 12.02
CA GLY A 355 0.10 -5.45 11.12
C GLY A 355 0.80 -4.09 11.19
N LEU A 356 0.50 -3.26 12.21
CA LEU A 356 1.19 -1.98 12.39
C LEU A 356 2.66 -2.20 12.73
N VAL A 357 3.57 -1.66 11.90
CA VAL A 357 5.01 -1.67 12.15
C VAL A 357 5.56 -0.25 12.35
N PRO A 358 6.63 -0.07 13.14
CA PRO A 358 7.25 1.24 13.32
C PRO A 358 7.96 1.70 12.05
N HIS A 359 8.06 3.03 11.91
CA HIS A 359 8.88 3.66 10.87
C HIS A 359 10.38 3.54 11.20
N LEU A 360 10.71 3.54 12.49
CA LEU A 360 12.07 3.33 12.99
C LEU A 360 12.03 2.57 14.32
N THR A 361 12.78 1.48 14.41
CA THR A 361 13.13 0.84 15.68
C THR A 361 14.57 1.21 16.04
N VAL A 362 14.75 1.88 17.18
CA VAL A 362 16.07 2.17 17.75
C VAL A 362 16.42 1.05 18.73
N LEU A 363 17.38 0.21 18.38
CA LEU A 363 17.87 -0.86 19.25
C LEU A 363 19.08 -0.37 20.03
N LEU A 364 18.91 -0.23 21.35
CA LEU A 364 19.98 0.08 22.29
C LEU A 364 20.71 -1.23 22.65
N ASP A 365 21.87 -1.45 22.05
CA ASP A 365 22.69 -2.63 22.28
C ASP A 365 23.69 -2.42 23.42
N VAL A 366 23.61 -3.25 24.45
CA VAL A 366 24.56 -3.27 25.58
C VAL A 366 24.69 -4.71 26.07
N SER A 367 25.86 -5.06 26.61
CA SER A 367 26.05 -6.37 27.23
C SER A 367 25.14 -6.51 28.46
N PRO A 368 24.55 -7.70 28.72
CA PRO A 368 23.74 -7.94 29.92
C PRO A 368 24.50 -7.65 31.22
N GLU A 369 25.81 -7.89 31.22
CA GLU A 369 26.69 -7.67 32.36
C GLU A 369 26.79 -6.17 32.69
N THR A 370 27.08 -5.32 31.70
CA THR A 370 27.13 -3.86 31.88
C THR A 370 25.75 -3.27 32.18
N ALA A 371 24.69 -3.82 31.59
CA ALA A 371 23.34 -3.35 31.84
C ALA A 371 22.88 -3.64 33.28
N ARG A 372 23.33 -4.76 33.87
CA ARG A 372 23.04 -5.15 35.25
C ARG A 372 23.62 -4.17 36.27
N GLU A 373 24.78 -3.60 36.00
CA GLU A 373 25.42 -2.58 36.86
C GLU A 373 24.59 -1.30 37.01
N ARG A 374 23.62 -1.08 36.11
CA ARG A 374 22.74 0.09 36.10
C ARG A 374 21.45 -0.11 36.90
N PHE A 375 21.19 -1.30 37.44
CA PHE A 375 19.98 -1.55 38.22
C PHE A 375 20.09 -0.91 39.60
N THR A 376 19.17 0.00 39.90
CA THR A 376 19.09 0.70 41.20
C THR A 376 18.04 0.11 42.13
N GLU A 377 17.11 -0.67 41.60
CA GLU A 377 15.98 -1.26 42.33
C GLU A 377 16.06 -2.79 42.33
N ALA A 378 15.21 -3.41 43.15
CA ALA A 378 15.09 -4.87 43.15
C ALA A 378 14.55 -5.35 41.79
N PRO A 379 15.19 -6.34 41.16
CA PRO A 379 14.82 -6.78 39.83
C PRO A 379 13.42 -7.38 39.82
N ASP A 380 12.67 -7.10 38.77
CA ASP A 380 11.39 -7.77 38.53
C ASP A 380 11.57 -9.24 38.10
N ARG A 381 10.46 -9.94 37.83
CA ARG A 381 10.48 -11.36 37.45
C ARG A 381 11.33 -11.66 36.21
N LEU A 382 11.34 -10.79 35.20
CA LEU A 382 12.11 -10.99 33.97
C LEU A 382 13.56 -10.55 34.14
N GLU A 383 13.79 -9.48 34.89
CA GLU A 383 15.13 -9.02 35.25
C GLU A 383 15.87 -10.01 36.16
N SER A 384 15.13 -10.84 36.90
CA SER A 384 15.66 -11.90 37.77
C SER A 384 16.08 -13.18 37.01
N GLU A 385 15.91 -13.23 35.69
CA GLU A 385 16.32 -14.38 34.88
C GLU A 385 17.85 -14.53 34.82
N PRO A 386 18.37 -15.75 34.52
CA PRO A 386 19.81 -16.00 34.42
C PRO A 386 20.50 -15.20 33.31
N ALA A 387 21.82 -15.02 33.41
CA ALA A 387 22.60 -14.28 32.41
C ALA A 387 22.45 -14.86 30.99
N GLU A 388 22.37 -16.20 30.85
CA GLU A 388 22.17 -16.86 29.56
C GLU A 388 20.84 -16.48 28.90
N PHE A 389 19.80 -16.22 29.70
CA PHE A 389 18.51 -15.73 29.19
C PHE A 389 18.70 -14.35 28.55
N HIS A 390 19.33 -13.41 29.25
CA HIS A 390 19.56 -12.06 28.73
C HIS A 390 20.49 -12.04 27.52
N GLN A 391 21.48 -12.94 27.46
CA GLN A 391 22.32 -13.12 26.28
C GLN A 391 21.51 -13.62 25.07
N ARG A 392 20.59 -14.58 25.24
CA ARG A 392 19.67 -15.01 24.18
C ARG A 392 18.74 -13.89 23.72
N VAL A 393 18.23 -13.09 24.66
CA VAL A 393 17.40 -11.92 24.35
C VAL A 393 18.16 -10.91 23.49
N ARG A 394 19.40 -10.54 23.89
CA ARG A 394 20.27 -9.65 23.10
C ARG A 394 20.52 -10.19 21.70
N ALA A 395 20.88 -11.48 21.58
CA ALA A 395 21.08 -12.12 20.29
C ALA A 395 19.81 -12.12 19.41
N GLY A 396 18.64 -12.31 20.03
CA GLY A 396 17.34 -12.21 19.38
C GLY A 396 17.09 -10.83 18.77
N PHE A 397 17.33 -9.76 19.54
CA PHE A 397 17.22 -8.39 19.03
C PHE A 397 18.18 -8.10 17.87
N LEU A 398 19.46 -8.49 17.98
CA LEU A 398 20.44 -8.28 16.92
C LEU A 398 20.08 -9.06 15.65
N THR A 399 19.51 -10.25 15.79
CA THR A 399 19.00 -11.04 14.66
C THR A 399 17.84 -10.33 13.94
N LEU A 400 16.90 -9.76 14.70
CA LEU A 400 15.80 -8.98 14.12
C LEU A 400 16.32 -7.73 13.39
N ALA A 401 17.28 -7.02 13.99
CA ALA A 401 17.87 -5.84 13.39
C ALA A 401 18.64 -6.15 12.10
N ALA A 402 19.36 -7.26 12.05
CA ALA A 402 20.08 -7.71 10.87
C ALA A 402 19.15 -8.12 9.71
N ALA A 403 17.93 -8.58 10.02
CA ALA A 403 16.95 -8.99 9.02
C ALA A 403 16.28 -7.80 8.30
N ASP A 404 16.23 -6.62 8.91
CA ASP A 404 15.59 -5.42 8.36
C ASP A 404 16.40 -4.13 8.64
N PRO A 405 17.60 -3.99 8.07
CA PRO A 405 18.49 -2.86 8.38
C PRO A 405 17.95 -1.49 7.95
N ALA A 406 16.87 -1.46 7.14
CA ALA A 406 16.22 -0.21 6.76
C ALA A 406 15.38 0.37 7.92
N ARG A 407 14.68 -0.51 8.66
CA ARG A 407 13.81 -0.16 9.78
C ARG A 407 14.54 -0.04 11.12
N TYR A 408 15.71 -0.68 11.28
CA TYR A 408 16.46 -0.65 12.53
C TYR A 408 17.62 0.36 12.50
N LEU A 409 17.84 1.00 13.65
CA LEU A 409 19.08 1.68 14.00
C LEU A 409 19.64 1.02 15.26
N VAL A 410 20.74 0.29 15.12
CA VAL A 410 21.46 -0.28 16.27
C VAL A 410 22.45 0.75 16.80
N VAL A 411 22.37 1.05 18.09
CA VAL A 411 23.24 2.03 18.76
C VAL A 411 23.92 1.36 19.95
N ASP A 412 25.23 1.55 20.08
CA ASP A 412 26.00 1.11 21.25
C ASP A 412 25.59 1.92 22.48
N ALA A 413 24.82 1.29 23.36
CA ALA A 413 24.32 1.88 24.60
C ALA A 413 25.31 1.76 25.78
N GLY A 414 26.53 1.29 25.52
CA GLY A 414 27.68 1.43 26.42
C GLY A 414 28.25 2.86 26.45
N GLN A 415 27.91 3.69 25.46
CA GLN A 415 28.34 5.09 25.40
C GLN A 415 27.57 6.00 26.36
N LEU A 416 28.03 7.26 26.48
CA LEU A 416 27.33 8.29 27.23
C LEU A 416 25.93 8.55 26.63
N PRO A 417 24.89 8.79 27.46
CA PRO A 417 23.52 9.00 26.98
C PRO A 417 23.38 10.07 25.89
N GLU A 418 24.16 11.16 25.98
CA GLU A 418 24.12 12.26 25.01
C GLU A 418 24.64 11.83 23.63
N ALA A 419 25.65 10.96 23.59
CA ALA A 419 26.19 10.41 22.34
C ALA A 419 25.16 9.49 21.65
N VAL A 420 24.47 8.66 22.44
CA VAL A 420 23.37 7.82 21.96
C VAL A 420 22.25 8.70 21.39
N THR A 421 21.82 9.73 22.13
CA THR A 421 20.78 10.67 21.67
C THR A 421 21.19 11.35 20.36
N ALA A 422 22.46 11.79 20.24
CA ALA A 422 22.98 12.43 19.04
C ALA A 422 22.96 11.50 17.82
N ALA A 423 23.33 10.23 17.99
CA ALA A 423 23.29 9.23 16.93
C ALA A 423 21.85 8.99 16.43
N VAL A 424 20.89 8.86 17.35
CA VAL A 424 19.48 8.66 17.01
C VAL A 424 18.90 9.90 16.30
N ARG A 425 19.19 11.10 16.82
CA ARG A 425 18.79 12.36 16.19
C ARG A 425 19.29 12.49 14.76
N HIS A 426 20.55 12.15 14.50
CA HIS A 426 21.11 12.22 13.15
C HIS A 426 20.34 11.34 12.14
N ARG A 427 19.89 10.15 12.58
CA ARG A 427 19.02 9.30 11.76
C ARG A 427 17.64 9.93 11.55
N LEU A 428 17.04 10.45 12.62
CA LEU A 428 15.71 11.07 12.58
C LEU A 428 15.67 12.36 11.76
N ASP A 429 16.74 13.15 11.71
CA ASP A 429 16.83 14.35 10.86
C ASP A 429 16.58 14.05 9.36
N ARG A 430 16.79 12.80 8.93
CA ARG A 430 16.59 12.36 7.56
C ARG A 430 15.24 11.67 7.31
N MET A 431 14.56 11.25 8.36
CA MET A 431 13.36 10.41 8.28
C MET A 431 12.10 11.10 8.79
N LEU A 432 12.25 11.98 9.78
CA LEU A 432 11.13 12.66 10.40
C LEU A 432 10.54 13.65 9.38
N PRO A 433 9.22 13.65 9.16
CA PRO A 433 8.57 14.65 8.33
C PRO A 433 8.75 16.05 8.96
N LEU A 434 8.63 17.11 8.16
CA LEU A 434 8.62 18.48 8.68
C LEU A 434 7.39 18.70 9.56
N SER A 435 7.56 19.45 10.65
CA SER A 435 6.42 19.84 11.49
C SER A 435 5.54 20.87 10.77
N GLU A 436 4.27 20.99 11.18
CA GLU A 436 3.40 22.04 10.63
C GLU A 436 3.99 23.45 10.84
N ALA A 437 4.70 23.66 11.94
CA ALA A 437 5.37 24.92 12.24
C ALA A 437 6.53 25.18 11.28
N GLU A 438 7.35 24.16 10.98
CA GLU A 438 8.45 24.25 10.02
C GLU A 438 7.93 24.49 8.59
N VAL A 439 6.86 23.79 8.19
CA VAL A 439 6.23 24.00 6.88
C VAL A 439 5.73 25.44 6.76
N LYS A 440 5.00 25.95 7.76
CA LYS A 440 4.53 27.35 7.77
C LYS A 440 5.69 28.35 7.74
N ALA A 441 6.76 28.10 8.50
CA ALA A 441 7.94 28.95 8.51
C ALA A 441 8.65 28.97 7.15
N GLN A 442 8.77 27.82 6.48
CA GLN A 442 9.32 27.73 5.12
C GLN A 442 8.46 28.45 4.10
N GLU A 443 7.14 28.31 4.18
CA GLU A 443 6.20 29.03 3.31
C GLU A 443 6.28 30.55 3.51
N GLU A 444 6.37 31.01 4.76
CA GLU A 444 6.53 32.43 5.07
C GLU A 444 7.89 32.96 4.60
N ALA A 445 8.97 32.20 4.79
CA ALA A 445 10.29 32.55 4.29
C ALA A 445 10.32 32.63 2.76
N ARG A 446 9.66 31.68 2.07
CA ARG A 446 9.50 31.71 0.61
C ARG A 446 8.73 32.96 0.17
N ARG A 447 7.63 33.28 0.84
CA ARG A 447 6.83 34.49 0.52
C ARG A 447 7.65 35.77 0.71
N LYS A 448 8.42 35.87 1.79
CA LYS A 448 9.31 37.03 2.03
C LYS A 448 10.41 37.13 0.99
N ALA A 449 11.02 36.01 0.60
CA ALA A 449 12.04 35.98 -0.44
C ALA A 449 11.48 36.39 -1.81
N GLU A 450 10.27 35.93 -2.16
CA GLU A 450 9.56 36.34 -3.39
C GLU A 450 9.24 37.84 -3.38
N GLU A 451 8.78 38.38 -2.25
CA GLU A 451 8.50 39.81 -2.11
C GLU A 451 9.77 40.67 -2.20
N GLU A 452 10.86 40.24 -1.58
CA GLU A 452 12.16 40.92 -1.67
C GLU A 452 12.73 40.87 -3.10
N ALA A 453 12.60 39.72 -3.78
CA ALA A 453 12.99 39.59 -5.18
C ALA A 453 12.16 40.50 -6.08
N ARG A 454 10.83 40.59 -5.87
CA ARG A 454 9.97 41.52 -6.61
C ARG A 454 10.39 42.97 -6.40
N ARG A 455 10.68 43.36 -5.15
CA ARG A 455 11.12 44.71 -4.81
C ARG A 455 12.46 45.05 -5.46
N LYS A 456 13.43 44.13 -5.45
CA LYS A 456 14.72 44.28 -6.14
C LYS A 456 14.54 44.40 -7.66
N ALA A 457 13.67 43.59 -8.26
CA ALA A 457 13.36 43.67 -9.68
C ALA A 457 12.67 44.99 -10.06
N GLU A 458 11.75 45.49 -9.24
CA GLU A 458 11.12 46.80 -9.43
C GLU A 458 12.13 47.95 -9.31
N GLU A 459 13.06 47.87 -8.35
CA GLU A 459 14.13 48.86 -8.20
C GLU A 459 15.11 48.83 -9.37
N GLU A 460 15.52 47.64 -9.82
CA GLU A 460 16.39 47.47 -10.99
C GLU A 460 15.70 47.96 -12.26
N ALA A 461 14.40 47.68 -12.44
CA ALA A 461 13.61 48.19 -13.55
C ALA A 461 13.49 49.72 -13.51
N ARG A 462 13.31 50.33 -12.33
CA ARG A 462 13.32 51.80 -12.16
C ARG A 462 14.68 52.39 -12.52
N ARG A 463 15.78 51.77 -12.08
CA ARG A 463 17.14 52.21 -12.42
C ARG A 463 17.39 52.13 -13.93
N LYS A 464 17.05 51.02 -14.57
CA LYS A 464 17.15 50.87 -16.03
C LYS A 464 16.30 51.89 -16.78
N ALA A 465 15.07 52.12 -16.34
CA ALA A 465 14.20 53.13 -16.95
C ALA A 465 14.74 54.56 -16.78
N GLU A 466 15.39 54.86 -15.65
CA GLU A 466 16.06 56.14 -15.42
C GLU A 466 17.33 56.29 -16.25
N GLU A 467 18.16 55.24 -16.36
CA GLU A 467 19.32 55.21 -17.25
C GLU A 467 18.90 55.40 -18.71
N GLU A 468 17.87 54.68 -19.18
CA GLU A 468 17.31 54.87 -20.52
C GLU A 468 16.78 56.30 -20.74
N ARG A 469 16.13 56.90 -19.73
CA ARG A 469 15.67 58.30 -19.79
C ARG A 469 16.85 59.26 -19.94
N LEU A 470 17.89 59.10 -19.11
CA LEU A 470 19.10 59.93 -19.17
C LEU A 470 19.86 59.75 -20.50
N GLU A 471 19.91 58.54 -21.06
CA GLU A 471 20.49 58.30 -22.38
C GLU A 471 19.69 58.99 -23.49
N ARG A 472 18.35 58.93 -23.44
CA ARG A 472 17.49 59.67 -24.38
C ARG A 472 17.73 61.17 -24.29
N GLU A 473 17.75 61.73 -23.07
CA GLU A 473 18.05 63.16 -22.85
C GLU A 473 19.44 63.54 -23.40
N ARG A 474 20.47 62.69 -23.20
CA ARG A 474 21.81 62.91 -23.78
C ARG A 474 21.79 62.85 -25.30
N GLN A 475 21.08 61.89 -25.90
CA GLN A 475 20.95 61.78 -27.35
C GLN A 475 20.21 62.99 -27.94
N GLU A 476 19.15 63.46 -27.30
CA GLU A 476 18.42 64.67 -27.69
C GLU A 476 19.31 65.91 -27.57
N ALA A 477 20.08 66.05 -26.47
CA ALA A 477 21.02 67.15 -26.31
C ALA A 477 22.14 67.14 -27.37
N LEU A 478 22.68 65.96 -27.69
CA LEU A 478 23.66 65.79 -28.77
C LEU A 478 23.05 66.11 -30.14
N ALA A 479 21.82 65.67 -30.40
CA ALA A 479 21.11 65.99 -31.65
C ALA A 479 20.87 67.49 -31.78
N LYS A 480 20.46 68.16 -30.69
CA LYS A 480 20.29 69.61 -30.66
C LYS A 480 21.60 70.34 -30.89
N ALA A 481 22.69 69.94 -30.23
CA ALA A 481 24.01 70.53 -30.43
C ALA A 481 24.51 70.35 -31.89
N ARG A 482 24.27 69.19 -32.49
CA ARG A 482 24.58 68.96 -33.92
C ARG A 482 23.75 69.84 -34.83
N ALA A 483 22.45 69.98 -34.55
CA ALA A 483 21.56 70.87 -35.32
C ALA A 483 22.01 72.34 -35.22
N GLU A 484 22.37 72.81 -34.02
CA GLU A 484 22.93 74.14 -33.80
C GLU A 484 24.27 74.34 -34.54
N GLU A 485 25.15 73.32 -34.53
CA GLU A 485 26.42 73.36 -35.27
C GLU A 485 26.20 73.36 -36.79
N GLU A 486 25.25 72.56 -37.30
CA GLU A 486 24.87 72.56 -38.71
C GLU A 486 24.25 73.91 -39.13
N GLU A 487 23.39 74.49 -38.29
CA GLU A 487 22.80 75.81 -38.54
C GLU A 487 23.89 76.89 -38.55
N ARG A 488 24.85 76.82 -37.62
CA ARG A 488 26.02 77.71 -37.59
C ARG A 488 26.86 77.57 -38.85
N LYS A 489 27.17 76.34 -39.29
CA LYS A 489 27.89 76.07 -40.53
C LYS A 489 27.12 76.59 -41.75
N ARG A 490 25.79 76.46 -41.79
CA ARG A 490 24.95 77.02 -42.85
C ARG A 490 25.06 78.54 -42.89
N ARG A 491 24.97 79.22 -41.74
CA ARG A 491 25.14 80.67 -41.65
C ARG A 491 26.54 81.11 -42.10
N GLU A 492 27.59 80.41 -41.67
CA GLU A 492 28.97 80.68 -42.11
C GLU A 492 29.16 80.47 -43.63
N LEU A 493 28.55 79.42 -44.20
CA LEU A 493 28.54 79.18 -45.65
C LEU A 493 27.77 80.26 -46.41
N GLU A 494 26.64 80.73 -45.87
CA GLU A 494 25.83 81.79 -46.46
C GLU A 494 26.58 83.14 -46.43
N GLU A 495 27.22 83.47 -45.31
CA GLU A 495 28.11 84.63 -45.19
C GLU A 495 29.32 84.52 -46.13
N ALA A 496 29.92 83.34 -46.25
CA ALA A 496 31.03 83.10 -47.18
C ALA A 496 30.59 83.31 -48.63
N ARG A 497 29.41 82.79 -49.01
CA ARG A 497 28.81 83.02 -50.34
C ARG A 497 28.51 84.49 -50.58
N GLN A 498 28.01 85.22 -49.58
CA GLN A 498 27.81 86.66 -49.69
C GLN A 498 29.13 87.40 -49.93
N ARG A 499 30.18 87.10 -49.15
CA ARG A 499 31.52 87.68 -49.33
C ARG A 499 32.16 87.31 -50.66
N GLU A 500 31.87 86.12 -51.19
CA GLU A 500 32.35 85.70 -52.50
C GLU A 500 31.58 86.40 -53.62
N ALA A 501 30.26 86.57 -53.48
CA ALA A 501 29.44 87.36 -54.40
C ALA A 501 29.86 88.84 -54.43
N GLU A 502 30.17 89.43 -53.27
CA GLU A 502 30.73 90.79 -53.18
C GLU A 502 32.08 90.89 -53.88
N ARG A 503 32.98 89.93 -53.67
CA ARG A 503 34.28 89.87 -54.37
C ARG A 503 34.11 89.71 -55.87
N GLN A 504 33.20 88.85 -56.33
CA GLN A 504 32.90 88.69 -57.75
C GLN A 504 32.28 89.95 -58.36
N ALA A 505 31.44 90.67 -57.62
CA ALA A 505 30.90 91.97 -58.04
C ALA A 505 31.99 93.05 -58.13
N GLU A 506 32.95 93.06 -57.21
CA GLU A 506 34.10 93.97 -57.24
C GLU A 506 35.06 93.62 -58.39
N GLU A 507 35.35 92.35 -58.63
CA GLU A 507 36.13 91.91 -59.79
C GLU A 507 35.42 92.22 -61.11
N ALA A 508 34.10 92.05 -61.19
CA ALA A 508 33.31 92.44 -62.36
C ALA A 508 33.38 93.95 -62.60
N ARG A 509 33.36 94.77 -61.55
CA ARG A 509 33.59 96.22 -61.65
C ARG A 509 34.99 96.53 -62.18
N LYS A 510 36.04 95.91 -61.62
CA LYS A 510 37.42 96.10 -62.09
C LYS A 510 37.61 95.65 -63.54
N ARG A 511 37.02 94.51 -63.95
CA ARG A 511 37.04 94.05 -65.35
C ARG A 511 36.29 94.99 -66.29
N ALA A 512 35.17 95.58 -65.85
CA ALA A 512 34.47 96.59 -66.62
C ALA A 512 35.29 97.89 -66.76
N GLU A 513 36.06 98.25 -65.73
CA GLU A 513 36.96 99.41 -65.74
C GLU A 513 38.20 99.18 -66.63
N ASP A 514 38.80 97.98 -66.57
CA ASP A 514 39.90 97.56 -67.45
C ASP A 514 39.45 97.42 -68.91
N ALA A 515 38.23 96.91 -69.16
CA ALA A 515 37.66 96.86 -70.50
C ALA A 515 37.43 98.27 -71.08
N ARG A 516 37.02 99.24 -70.24
CA ARG A 516 36.94 100.65 -70.64
C ARG A 516 38.32 101.22 -70.98
N ARG A 517 39.35 100.93 -70.18
CA ARG A 517 40.73 101.33 -70.48
C ARG A 517 41.25 100.73 -71.79
N ARG A 518 41.05 99.43 -72.01
CA ARG A 518 41.48 98.75 -73.25
C ARG A 518 40.73 99.26 -74.48
N ALA A 519 39.43 99.56 -74.36
CA ALA A 519 38.67 100.19 -75.44
C ALA A 519 39.16 101.62 -75.75
N GLU A 520 39.64 102.35 -74.74
CA GLU A 520 40.26 103.67 -74.93
C GLU A 520 41.64 103.58 -75.59
N GLU A 521 42.45 102.57 -75.23
CA GLU A 521 43.74 102.28 -75.87
C GLU A 521 43.58 101.78 -77.31
N GLU A 522 42.57 100.94 -77.59
CA GLU A 522 42.26 100.44 -78.92
C GLU A 522 41.74 101.55 -79.84
N ARG A 523 40.91 102.47 -79.32
CA ARG A 523 40.55 103.71 -80.03
C ARG A 523 41.77 104.54 -80.42
N LYS A 524 42.73 104.71 -79.50
CA LYS A 524 43.97 105.46 -79.77
C LYS A 524 44.86 104.74 -80.79
N ARG A 525 44.88 103.41 -80.79
CA ARG A 525 45.63 102.59 -81.76
C ARG A 525 45.03 102.68 -83.16
N ILE A 526 43.71 102.66 -83.28
CA ILE A 526 43.00 102.86 -84.57
C ILE A 526 43.29 104.28 -85.12
N GLU A 527 43.27 105.31 -84.26
CA GLU A 527 43.67 106.67 -84.67
C GLU A 527 45.15 106.78 -85.12
N ALA A 528 46.04 105.90 -84.64
CA ALA A 528 47.43 105.84 -85.07
C ALA A 528 47.61 105.07 -86.39
N GLU A 529 46.84 104.01 -86.61
CA GLU A 529 46.81 103.26 -87.88
C GLU A 529 46.19 104.07 -89.02
N ASP A 530 45.15 104.86 -88.77
CA ASP A 530 44.56 105.75 -89.78
C ASP A 530 45.54 106.88 -90.17
N ARG A 531 46.33 107.41 -89.22
CA ARG A 531 47.41 108.36 -89.53
C ARG A 531 48.56 107.72 -90.34
N ALA A 532 48.84 106.44 -90.12
CA ALA A 532 49.87 105.72 -90.88
C ALA A 532 49.41 105.41 -92.33
N ARG A 533 48.13 105.05 -92.52
CA ARG A 533 47.56 104.81 -93.86
C ARG A 533 47.49 106.10 -94.70
N ALA A 534 47.18 107.24 -94.08
CA ALA A 534 47.20 108.54 -94.75
C ALA A 534 48.62 108.91 -95.26
N ALA A 535 49.68 108.56 -94.52
CA ALA A 535 51.07 108.78 -94.92
C ALA A 535 51.54 107.82 -96.05
N GLU A 536 50.88 106.68 -96.22
CA GLU A 536 51.19 105.69 -97.26
C GLU A 536 50.45 106.00 -98.59
N GLU A 537 49.23 106.53 -98.53
CA GLU A 537 48.48 106.97 -99.71
C GLU A 537 49.08 108.20 -100.39
N GLU A 538 49.68 109.13 -99.63
CA GLU A 538 50.33 110.31 -100.22
C GLU A 538 51.64 109.94 -100.96
N ARG A 539 52.33 108.89 -100.52
CA ARG A 539 53.50 108.32 -101.21
C ARG A 539 53.16 107.66 -102.54
N ARG A 540 51.95 107.10 -102.68
CA ARG A 540 51.47 106.45 -103.93
C ARG A 540 51.03 107.42 -105.04
N ARG A 541 50.80 108.71 -104.75
CA ARG A 541 50.55 109.74 -105.78
C ARG A 541 51.81 110.33 -106.43
N ARG A 542 53.00 109.88 -106.01
CA ARG A 542 54.30 110.18 -106.65
C ARG A 542 54.68 109.19 -107.78
N GLN A 543 53.72 108.50 -108.38
CA GLN A 543 53.93 107.71 -109.61
C GLN A 543 52.83 108.00 -110.62
#